data_AF-A0A5D6WSV6-F1
#
_entry.id   AF-A0A5D6WSV6-F1
#
_cell.length_a   1.000
_cell.length_b   1.000
_cell.length_c   1.000
_cell.angle_alpha   90.00
_cell.angle_beta   90.00
_cell.angle_gamma   90.00
#
_symmetry.space_group_name_H-M   'P 1'
#
loop_
_entity.id
_entity.type
_entity.pdbx_description
1 polymer ?
#
loop_
_entity_poly.entity_id
_entity_poly.type
_entity_poly.pdbx_seq_one_letter_code
_entity_poly.pdbx_strand_id
1 'polypeptide(L)'
;MIFNTAFSLYYATARRFAGDDVRKMHRYIIGIVILGYICSFGGFTKLVSWMYPLLGYMGFLVLAVLSIAWIQERDNIIREKFLRRKMIRLLFRKYDDDYEFTRQNKQTFQKLGEMSAADTEGLKKDIKAYVEDVVENHDDLQAYAKKNLSMECSPLKKEKKE
;
A
#
# COMPACT_ATOMS: atom_id res chain seq x y z
N MET A 1 -10.30 11.63 38.54
CA MET A 1 -9.41 11.25 37.43
C MET A 1 -10.10 10.38 36.36
N ILE A 2 -10.92 9.39 36.72
CA ILE A 2 -11.62 8.49 35.76
C ILE A 2 -12.62 9.19 34.82
N PHE A 3 -13.29 10.26 35.27
CA PHE A 3 -14.24 11.01 34.44
C PHE A 3 -13.61 11.60 33.17
N ASN A 4 -12.40 12.15 33.25
CA ASN A 4 -11.74 12.80 32.11
C ASN A 4 -11.43 11.79 30.98
N THR A 5 -10.90 10.62 31.35
CA THR A 5 -10.61 9.55 30.39
C THR A 5 -11.88 8.98 29.76
N ALA A 6 -12.90 8.70 30.58
CA ALA A 6 -14.16 8.14 30.09
C ALA A 6 -14.87 9.10 29.13
N PHE A 7 -14.95 10.39 29.49
CA PHE A 7 -15.62 11.40 28.67
C PHE A 7 -14.94 11.57 27.31
N SER A 8 -13.60 11.57 27.30
CA SER A 8 -12.82 11.64 26.07
C SER A 8 -13.08 10.45 25.14
N LEU A 9 -13.16 9.23 25.69
CA LEU A 9 -13.44 8.02 24.91
C LEU A 9 -14.86 8.00 24.35
N TYR A 10 -15.85 8.36 25.18
CA TYR A 10 -17.24 8.46 24.74
C TYR A 10 -17.42 9.52 23.66
N TYR A 11 -16.80 10.69 23.83
CA TYR A 11 -16.83 11.76 22.84
C TYR A 11 -16.18 11.34 21.52
N ALA A 12 -14.99 10.73 21.55
CA ALA A 12 -14.29 10.24 20.36
C ALA A 12 -15.12 9.19 19.61
N THR A 13 -15.75 8.27 20.35
CA THR A 13 -16.61 7.24 19.77
C THR A 13 -17.86 7.84 19.15
N ALA A 14 -18.55 8.75 19.87
CA ALA A 14 -19.74 9.43 19.38
C ALA A 14 -19.43 10.27 18.13
N ARG A 15 -18.31 11.00 18.11
CA ARG A 15 -17.87 11.79 16.95
C ARG A 15 -17.62 10.90 15.73
N ARG A 16 -17.04 9.70 15.92
CA ARG A 16 -16.82 8.74 14.83
C ARG A 16 -18.13 8.27 14.17
N PHE A 17 -19.20 8.09 14.94
CA PHE A 17 -20.50 7.68 14.40
C PHE A 17 -21.39 8.85 13.94
N ALA A 18 -21.28 10.01 14.58
CA ALA A 18 -22.09 11.19 14.28
C ALA A 18 -21.57 12.02 13.09
N GLY A 19 -20.29 11.88 12.74
CA GLY A 19 -19.65 12.74 11.74
C GLY A 19 -19.66 14.20 12.19
N ASP A 20 -20.02 15.11 11.28
CA ASP A 20 -20.02 16.56 11.55
C ASP A 20 -21.33 17.10 12.15
N ASP A 21 -22.35 16.24 12.34
CA ASP A 21 -23.65 16.68 12.83
C ASP A 21 -23.73 16.67 14.37
N VAL A 22 -23.68 17.86 14.96
CA VAL A 22 -23.77 18.09 16.41
C VAL A 22 -25.07 17.61 17.06
N ARG A 23 -26.21 17.60 16.32
CA ARG A 23 -27.49 17.10 16.85
C ARG A 23 -27.53 15.57 16.93
N LYS A 24 -26.89 14.88 15.97
CA LYS A 24 -26.73 13.43 16.01
C LYS A 24 -25.79 13.01 17.15
N MET A 25 -24.70 13.73 17.34
CA MET A 25 -23.72 13.45 18.41
C MET A 25 -24.37 13.41 19.80
N HIS A 26 -25.17 14.42 20.15
CA HIS A 26 -25.85 14.47 21.45
C HIS A 26 -26.79 13.28 21.66
N ARG A 27 -27.54 12.86 20.63
CA ARG A 27 -28.40 11.67 20.71
C ARG A 27 -27.62 10.39 20.96
N TYR A 28 -26.48 10.21 20.28
CA TYR A 28 -25.62 9.03 20.52
C TYR A 28 -25.03 9.01 21.92
N ILE A 29 -24.59 10.15 22.46
CA ILE A 29 -24.06 10.24 23.83
C ILE A 29 -25.13 9.83 24.83
N ILE A 30 -26.35 10.38 24.73
CA ILE A 30 -27.47 10.03 25.60
C ILE A 30 -27.78 8.53 25.49
N GLY A 31 -27.83 7.99 24.26
CA GLY A 31 -28.08 6.58 24.01
C GLY A 31 -27.04 5.65 24.65
N ILE A 32 -25.74 5.98 24.52
CA ILE A 32 -24.65 5.18 25.10
C ILE A 32 -24.69 5.23 26.64
N VAL A 33 -24.98 6.38 27.23
CA VAL A 33 -25.10 6.51 28.70
C VAL A 33 -26.25 5.66 29.23
N ILE A 34 -27.42 5.70 28.59
CA ILE A 34 -28.57 4.87 28.97
C ILE A 34 -28.22 3.39 28.80
N LEU A 35 -27.57 3.01 27.70
CA LEU A 35 -27.15 1.63 27.44
C LEU A 35 -26.17 1.14 28.51
N GLY A 36 -25.18 1.96 28.88
CA GLY A 36 -24.22 1.66 29.94
C GLY A 36 -24.89 1.50 31.31
N TYR A 37 -25.89 2.34 31.60
CA TYR A 37 -26.69 2.24 32.81
C TYR A 37 -27.47 0.91 32.88
N ILE A 38 -28.13 0.51 31.80
CA ILE A 38 -28.82 -0.79 31.72
C ILE A 38 -27.82 -1.95 31.85
N CYS A 39 -26.66 -1.85 31.19
CA CYS A 39 -25.57 -2.83 31.28
C CYS A 39 -25.07 -3.03 32.71
N SER A 40 -25.13 -1.98 33.55
CA SER A 40 -24.68 -2.04 34.94
C SER A 40 -25.49 -3.01 35.82
N PHE A 41 -26.72 -3.35 35.44
CA PHE A 41 -27.56 -4.32 36.18
C PHE A 41 -27.19 -5.78 35.88
N GLY A 42 -26.46 -6.06 34.79
CA GLY A 42 -26.21 -7.43 34.28
C GLY A 42 -25.14 -8.25 35.00
N GLY A 43 -24.52 -7.72 36.06
CA GLY A 43 -23.43 -8.37 36.79
C GLY A 43 -22.09 -8.29 36.04
N PHE A 44 -21.08 -7.71 36.70
CA PHE A 44 -19.78 -7.40 36.09
C PHE A 44 -19.11 -8.61 35.40
N THR A 45 -19.08 -9.76 36.07
CA THR A 45 -18.41 -10.97 35.55
C THR A 45 -19.03 -11.49 34.26
N LYS A 46 -20.37 -11.50 34.17
CA LYS A 46 -21.08 -11.98 32.97
C LYS A 46 -20.85 -11.02 31.80
N LEU A 47 -20.90 -9.72 32.05
CA LEU A 47 -20.67 -8.71 31.03
C LEU A 47 -19.26 -8.80 30.45
N VAL A 48 -18.25 -8.85 31.33
CA VAL A 48 -16.84 -8.91 30.94
C VAL A 48 -16.52 -10.22 30.20
N SER A 49 -17.10 -11.35 30.64
CA SER A 49 -16.91 -12.64 29.96
C SER A 49 -17.39 -12.63 28.51
N TRP A 50 -18.46 -11.89 28.19
CA TRP A 50 -18.97 -11.77 26.83
C TRP A 50 -18.28 -10.66 26.03
N MET A 51 -17.91 -9.56 26.71
CA MET A 51 -17.29 -8.39 26.09
C MET A 51 -15.86 -8.66 25.61
N TYR A 52 -15.07 -9.46 26.34
CA TYR A 52 -13.68 -9.75 25.96
C TYR A 52 -13.56 -10.50 24.62
N PRO A 53 -14.31 -11.60 24.36
CA PRO A 53 -14.32 -12.22 23.05
C PRO A 53 -14.75 -11.27 21.93
N LEU A 54 -15.80 -10.46 22.17
CA LEU A 54 -16.32 -9.52 21.17
C LEU A 54 -15.26 -8.48 20.75
N LEU A 55 -14.57 -7.89 21.73
CA LEU A 55 -13.46 -6.97 21.48
C LEU A 55 -12.28 -7.66 20.77
N GLY A 56 -11.98 -8.90 21.15
CA GLY A 56 -10.92 -9.71 20.53
C GLY A 56 -11.17 -9.95 19.04
N TYR A 57 -12.38 -10.35 18.65
CA TYR A 57 -12.74 -10.56 17.25
C TYR A 57 -12.69 -9.26 16.43
N MET A 58 -13.12 -8.13 17.00
CA MET A 58 -13.01 -6.83 16.33
C MET A 58 -11.55 -6.42 16.11
N GLY A 59 -10.69 -6.63 17.10
CA GLY A 59 -9.25 -6.39 16.96
C GLY A 59 -8.61 -7.30 15.92
N PHE A 60 -8.97 -8.59 15.93
CA PHE A 60 -8.48 -9.55 14.95
C PHE A 60 -8.92 -9.21 13.52
N LEU A 61 -10.15 -8.71 13.33
CA LEU A 61 -10.64 -8.23 12.04
C LEU A 61 -9.79 -7.07 11.53
N VAL A 62 -9.54 -6.06 12.37
CA VAL A 62 -8.68 -4.93 12.00
C VAL A 62 -7.27 -5.41 11.67
N LEU A 63 -6.71 -6.31 12.47
CA LEU A 63 -5.40 -6.91 12.23
C LEU A 63 -5.35 -7.67 10.90
N ALA A 64 -6.37 -8.45 10.58
CA ALA A 64 -6.47 -9.17 9.31
C ALA A 64 -6.52 -8.22 8.11
N VAL A 65 -7.36 -7.18 8.16
CA VAL A 65 -7.46 -6.17 7.09
C VAL A 65 -6.13 -5.47 6.88
N LEU A 66 -5.46 -5.04 7.95
CA LEU A 66 -4.13 -4.43 7.85
C LEU A 66 -3.09 -5.39 7.27
N SER A 67 -3.15 -6.67 7.67
CA SER A 67 -2.22 -7.69 7.19
C SER A 67 -2.40 -7.94 5.69
N ILE A 68 -3.65 -8.06 5.22
CA ILE A 68 -3.98 -8.24 3.80
C ILE A 68 -3.54 -7.00 3.00
N ALA A 69 -3.88 -5.80 3.47
CA ALA A 69 -3.47 -4.55 2.82
C ALA A 69 -1.94 -4.44 2.72
N TRP A 70 -1.21 -4.82 3.76
CA TRP A 70 0.25 -4.81 3.77
C TRP A 70 0.85 -5.81 2.77
N ILE A 71 0.28 -7.02 2.67
CA ILE A 71 0.74 -8.03 1.70
C ILE A 71 0.49 -7.56 0.27
N GLN A 72 -0.70 -7.02 -0.01
CA GLN A 72 -1.05 -6.52 -1.34
C GLN A 72 -0.16 -5.35 -1.78
N GLU A 73 0.12 -4.41 -0.86
CA GLU A 73 0.98 -3.26 -1.13
C GLU A 73 2.44 -3.69 -1.38
N ARG A 74 2.92 -4.70 -0.65
CA ARG A 74 4.27 -5.26 -0.86
C ARG A 74 4.43 -5.84 -2.28
N ASP A 75 3.42 -6.55 -2.78
CA ASP A 75 3.48 -7.17 -4.11
C ASP A 75 3.45 -6.14 -5.24
N ASN A 76 2.65 -5.07 -5.11
CA ASN A 76 2.61 -3.98 -6.09
C ASN A 76 3.98 -3.28 -6.20
N ILE A 77 4.61 -2.99 -5.06
CA ILE A 77 5.94 -2.35 -5.01
C ILE A 77 7.01 -3.24 -5.66
N ILE A 78 6.96 -4.56 -5.47
CA ILE A 78 7.94 -5.48 -6.04
C ILE A 78 7.80 -5.56 -7.58
N ARG A 79 6.56 -5.64 -8.10
CA ARG A 79 6.31 -5.66 -9.54
C ARG A 79 6.75 -4.35 -10.20
N GLU A 80 6.43 -3.22 -9.60
CA GLU A 80 6.80 -1.91 -10.15
C GLU A 80 8.32 -1.70 -10.17
N LYS A 81 9.02 -2.08 -9.10
CA LYS A 81 10.50 -2.07 -9.06
C LYS A 81 11.13 -2.97 -10.12
N PHE A 82 10.49 -4.08 -10.47
CA PHE A 82 10.97 -4.98 -11.53
C PHE A 82 10.72 -4.39 -12.92
N LEU A 83 9.52 -3.83 -13.16
CA LEU A 83 9.16 -3.15 -14.41
C LEU A 83 10.10 -1.97 -14.69
N ARG A 84 10.34 -1.11 -13.70
CA ARG A 84 11.22 0.07 -13.83
C ARG A 84 12.66 -0.31 -14.18
N ARG A 85 13.23 -1.29 -13.48
CA ARG A 85 14.59 -1.79 -13.75
C ARG A 85 14.70 -2.46 -15.13
N LYS A 86 13.66 -3.18 -15.57
CA LYS A 86 13.63 -3.80 -16.90
C LYS A 86 13.55 -2.76 -18.01
N MET A 87 12.77 -1.69 -17.82
CA MET A 87 12.70 -0.57 -18.77
C MET A 87 14.02 0.19 -18.89
N ILE A 88 14.67 0.49 -17.76
CA ILE A 88 15.98 1.18 -17.75
C ILE A 88 17.03 0.34 -18.49
N ARG A 89 17.07 -0.98 -18.26
CA ARG A 89 18.00 -1.87 -18.98
C ARG A 89 17.74 -1.90 -20.50
N LEU A 90 16.48 -1.89 -20.91
CA LEU A 90 16.12 -1.85 -22.34
C LEU A 90 16.53 -0.54 -23.01
N LEU A 91 16.47 0.58 -22.28
CA LEU A 91 16.89 1.90 -22.78
C LEU A 91 18.42 2.05 -22.85
N PHE A 92 19.17 1.53 -21.88
CA PHE A 92 20.63 1.51 -21.98
C PHE A 92 21.11 0.74 -23.22
N ARG A 93 20.42 -0.35 -23.57
CA ARG A 93 20.73 -1.13 -24.78
C ARG A 93 20.41 -0.40 -26.10
N LYS A 94 19.79 0.78 -26.06
CA LYS A 94 19.53 1.64 -27.22
C LYS A 94 20.61 2.72 -27.42
N TYR A 95 21.36 3.03 -26.36
CA TYR A 95 22.37 4.11 -26.36
C TYR A 95 23.81 3.60 -26.49
N ASP A 96 24.06 2.32 -26.19
CA ASP A 96 25.28 1.63 -26.62
C ASP A 96 25.13 1.29 -28.10
N ASP A 97 26.05 1.82 -28.92
CA ASP A 97 26.12 1.60 -30.37
C ASP A 97 26.11 0.08 -30.68
N ASP A 98 25.42 -0.32 -31.76
CA ASP A 98 25.27 -1.71 -32.28
C ASP A 98 24.08 -2.57 -31.76
N TYR A 99 22.83 -2.08 -31.79
CA TYR A 99 21.66 -2.98 -31.86
C TYR A 99 20.41 -2.34 -32.49
N GLU A 100 19.87 -2.95 -33.56
CA GLU A 100 18.62 -2.50 -34.18
C GLU A 100 17.41 -2.69 -33.24
N PHE A 101 16.64 -1.62 -33.07
CA PHE A 101 15.45 -1.59 -32.24
C PHE A 101 14.28 -2.31 -32.94
N THR A 102 14.31 -3.65 -32.93
CA THR A 102 13.29 -4.50 -33.56
C THR A 102 11.87 -4.19 -33.02
N ARG A 103 10.85 -4.23 -33.90
CA ARG A 103 9.43 -3.95 -33.59
C ARG A 103 8.90 -4.67 -32.34
N GLN A 104 9.41 -5.85 -32.02
CA GLN A 104 9.01 -6.63 -30.83
C GLN A 104 9.41 -5.97 -29.50
N ASN A 105 10.52 -5.25 -29.45
CA ASN A 105 10.97 -4.54 -28.25
C ASN A 105 10.10 -3.32 -27.95
N LYS A 106 9.60 -2.64 -29.00
CA LYS A 106 8.68 -1.51 -28.87
C LYS A 106 7.34 -1.92 -28.27
N GLN A 107 6.80 -3.06 -28.70
CA GLN A 107 5.57 -3.64 -28.16
C GLN A 107 5.76 -4.08 -26.70
N THR A 108 6.90 -4.71 -26.39
CA THR A 108 7.21 -5.12 -25.02
C THR A 108 7.32 -3.91 -24.09
N PHE A 109 7.93 -2.81 -24.54
CA PHE A 109 8.03 -1.56 -23.78
C PHE A 109 6.67 -0.90 -23.53
N GLN A 110 5.77 -0.87 -24.53
CA GLN A 110 4.41 -0.37 -24.35
C GLN A 110 3.62 -1.23 -23.35
N LYS A 111 3.67 -2.55 -23.49
CA LYS A 111 2.99 -3.48 -22.58
C LYS A 111 3.47 -3.35 -21.13
N LEU A 112 4.77 -3.10 -20.93
CA LEU A 112 5.37 -2.87 -19.62
C LEU A 112 4.92 -1.53 -19.00
N GLY A 113 4.72 -0.49 -19.81
CA GLY A 113 4.21 0.80 -19.38
C GLY A 113 2.73 0.77 -19.00
N GLU A 114 1.92 -0.02 -19.71
CA GLU A 114 0.49 -0.22 -19.41
C GLU A 114 0.24 -1.08 -18.16
N MET A 115 1.19 -1.96 -17.80
CA MET A 115 1.11 -2.76 -16.57
C MET A 115 1.60 -2.01 -15.31
N SER A 116 2.07 -0.78 -15.43
CA SER A 116 2.55 0.00 -14.29
C SER A 116 1.38 0.67 -13.57
N ALA A 117 1.43 0.70 -12.22
CA ALA A 117 0.46 1.42 -11.40
C ALA A 117 0.58 2.95 -11.54
N ALA A 118 1.70 3.45 -12.05
CA ALA A 118 1.97 4.87 -12.29
C ALA A 118 1.55 5.32 -13.70
N ASP A 119 1.29 6.63 -13.85
CA ASP A 119 0.94 7.24 -15.13
C ASP A 119 1.96 6.92 -16.23
N THR A 120 1.49 6.34 -17.33
CA THR A 120 2.33 5.77 -18.39
C THR A 120 3.16 6.84 -19.12
N GLU A 121 2.73 8.11 -19.14
CA GLU A 121 3.48 9.21 -19.74
C GLU A 121 4.53 9.80 -18.78
N GLY A 122 4.14 10.07 -17.54
CA GLY A 122 5.06 10.54 -16.48
C GLY A 122 6.22 9.57 -16.27
N LEU A 123 5.93 8.26 -16.19
CA LEU A 123 6.94 7.23 -16.00
C LEU A 123 7.97 7.17 -17.14
N LYS A 124 7.53 7.35 -18.39
CA LYS A 124 8.43 7.37 -19.56
C LYS A 124 9.37 8.58 -19.52
N LYS A 125 8.86 9.74 -19.12
CA LYS A 125 9.65 10.98 -19.01
C LYS A 125 10.72 10.85 -17.92
N ASP A 126 10.36 10.34 -16.74
CA ASP A 126 11.29 10.15 -15.63
C ASP A 126 12.40 9.15 -15.96
N ILE A 127 12.04 8.03 -16.59
CA ILE A 127 13.03 7.02 -16.99
C ILE A 127 13.97 7.59 -18.07
N LYS A 128 13.44 8.39 -19.02
CA LYS A 128 14.27 9.02 -20.04
C LYS A 128 15.27 10.00 -19.41
N ALA A 129 14.80 10.88 -18.52
CA ALA A 129 15.66 11.83 -17.82
C ALA A 129 16.76 11.13 -16.99
N TYR A 130 16.41 10.04 -16.31
CA TYR A 130 17.39 9.24 -15.57
C TYR A 130 18.45 8.59 -16.46
N VAL A 131 18.06 8.07 -17.63
CA VAL A 131 19.02 7.44 -18.56
C VAL A 131 19.93 8.50 -19.19
N GLU A 132 19.39 9.68 -19.52
CA GLU A 132 20.14 10.80 -20.10
C GLU A 132 21.21 11.32 -19.14
N ASP A 133 20.87 11.47 -17.86
CA ASP A 133 21.82 11.82 -16.78
C ASP A 133 22.94 10.77 -16.61
N VAL A 134 22.60 9.48 -16.66
CA VAL A 134 23.60 8.40 -16.54
C VAL A 134 24.52 8.33 -17.77
N VAL A 135 23.98 8.60 -18.96
CA VAL A 135 24.77 8.66 -20.21
C VAL A 135 25.76 9.82 -20.18
N GLU A 136 25.35 10.97 -19.65
CA GLU A 136 26.21 12.16 -19.59
C GLU A 136 27.37 12.02 -18.58
N ASN A 137 27.16 11.23 -17.51
CA ASN A 137 28.12 11.12 -16.41
C ASN A 137 29.00 9.85 -16.45
N HIS A 138 28.70 8.86 -17.30
CA HIS A 138 29.41 7.58 -17.32
C HIS A 138 29.63 7.02 -18.73
N ASP A 139 30.90 6.77 -19.11
CA ASP A 139 31.27 6.22 -20.43
C ASP A 139 30.86 4.75 -20.63
N ASP A 140 30.87 3.93 -19.57
CA ASP A 140 30.57 2.48 -19.63
C ASP A 140 29.15 2.14 -19.11
N LEU A 141 28.14 2.34 -19.96
CA LEU A 141 26.72 2.07 -19.64
C LEU A 141 26.46 0.62 -19.21
N GLN A 142 27.08 -0.35 -19.88
CA GLN A 142 26.87 -1.78 -19.61
C GLN A 142 27.42 -2.19 -18.24
N ALA A 143 28.59 -1.67 -17.87
CA ALA A 143 29.20 -1.92 -16.56
C ALA A 143 28.35 -1.29 -15.44
N TYR A 144 27.86 -0.07 -15.67
CA TYR A 144 26.96 0.62 -14.75
C TYR A 144 25.63 -0.12 -14.58
N ALA A 145 25.02 -0.58 -15.67
CA ALA A 145 23.77 -1.34 -15.65
C ALA A 145 23.94 -2.70 -14.95
N LYS A 146 25.06 -3.39 -15.14
CA LYS A 146 25.34 -4.67 -14.48
C LYS A 146 25.54 -4.51 -12.97
N LYS A 147 26.20 -3.44 -12.54
CA LYS A 147 26.49 -3.13 -11.13
C LYS A 147 25.25 -2.63 -10.38
N ASN A 148 24.47 -1.74 -10.97
CA ASN A 148 23.39 -1.03 -10.29
C ASN A 148 21.98 -1.55 -10.62
N LEU A 149 21.79 -2.29 -11.71
CA LEU A 149 20.49 -2.80 -12.16
C LEU A 149 20.43 -4.34 -12.27
N SER A 150 21.05 -5.06 -11.33
CA SER A 150 20.95 -6.52 -11.28
C SER A 150 19.49 -6.98 -11.07
N MET A 151 19.04 -7.98 -11.85
CA MET A 151 17.67 -8.51 -11.87
C MET A 151 17.53 -9.79 -11.02
N GLU A 152 18.30 -9.92 -9.94
CA GLU A 152 18.31 -11.14 -9.12
C GLU A 152 16.95 -11.38 -8.41
N CYS A 153 16.21 -10.31 -8.13
CA CYS A 153 14.83 -10.35 -7.63
C CYS A 153 13.79 -10.29 -8.77
N SER A 154 13.74 -11.32 -9.64
CA SER A 154 12.67 -11.46 -10.64
C SER A 154 11.46 -12.21 -10.05
N PRO A 155 10.28 -11.56 -9.91
CA PRO A 155 9.07 -12.23 -9.40
C PRO A 155 8.49 -13.26 -10.40
N LEU A 156 8.91 -13.23 -11.68
CA LEU A 156 8.41 -14.14 -12.73
C LEU A 156 8.83 -15.62 -12.55
N LYS A 157 9.70 -15.95 -11.59
CA LYS A 157 10.03 -17.35 -11.28
C LYS A 157 8.94 -18.03 -10.45
N LYS A 158 8.06 -17.27 -9.76
CA LYS A 158 7.03 -17.84 -8.87
C LYS A 158 5.73 -18.23 -9.57
N GLU A 159 5.38 -17.62 -10.71
CA GLU A 159 4.15 -17.95 -11.46
C GLU A 159 4.24 -19.20 -12.36
N LYS A 160 5.43 -19.81 -12.49
CA LYS A 160 5.62 -21.01 -13.36
C LYS A 160 5.61 -22.34 -12.59
N LYS A 161 5.12 -22.34 -11.34
CA LYS A 161 5.21 -23.49 -10.41
C LYS A 161 3.90 -23.86 -9.70
N GLU A 162 2.76 -23.40 -10.20
CA GLU A 162 1.46 -24.05 -9.94
C GLU A 162 0.98 -24.78 -11.18
#